data_AF-A0A0R3TKU6-F1
#
_entry.id   AF-A0A0R3TKU6-F1
#
_cell.length_a   1.000
_cell.length_b   1.000
_cell.length_c   1.000
_cell.angle_alpha   90.00
_cell.angle_beta   90.00
_cell.angle_gamma   90.00
#
_symmetry.space_group_name_H-M   'P 1'
#
loop_
_entity.id
_entity.type
_entity.pdbx_description
1 polymer ?
#
loop_
_entity_poly.entity_id
_entity_poly.type
_entity_poly.pdbx_seq_one_letter_code
_entity_poly.pdbx_strand_id
1 'polypeptide(L)'
;LRSREAIIASGAYDPPKYRPIKDFSNRDQEKNRLASIFAFGEDLTKKKIQDGEKSPSPKLSRFDELFNELQDRQSFLEEMRSLGKSSAYDSQIQSEISQIIKEMELIDKCESEKLLYIQTKPSK
;
A
#
# COMPACT_ATOMS: atom_id res chain seq x y z
N LEU A 1 56.12 -7.47 -30.19
CA LEU A 1 55.34 -6.24 -30.49
C LEU A 1 54.81 -6.36 -31.91
N ARG A 2 53.53 -6.04 -32.17
CA ARG A 2 52.99 -6.09 -33.55
C ARG A 2 53.46 -4.86 -34.33
N SER A 3 53.77 -5.04 -35.61
CA SER A 3 54.16 -3.93 -36.49
C SER A 3 52.96 -3.03 -36.80
N ARG A 4 53.23 -1.75 -37.11
CA ARG A 4 52.21 -0.75 -37.44
C ARG A 4 51.31 -1.20 -38.59
N GLU A 5 51.90 -1.78 -39.63
CA GLU A 5 51.18 -2.27 -40.80
C GLU A 5 50.22 -3.40 -40.45
N ALA A 6 50.62 -4.32 -39.56
CA ALA A 6 49.76 -5.41 -39.11
C ALA A 6 48.55 -4.90 -38.30
N ILE A 7 48.70 -3.82 -37.53
CA ILE A 7 47.60 -3.21 -36.77
C ILE A 7 46.61 -2.53 -37.72
N ILE A 8 47.12 -1.79 -38.71
CA ILE A 8 46.29 -1.12 -39.73
C ILE A 8 45.53 -2.17 -40.57
N ALA A 9 46.23 -3.21 -41.04
CA ALA A 9 45.63 -4.29 -41.83
C ALA A 9 44.56 -5.08 -41.07
N SER A 10 44.64 -5.14 -39.74
CA SER A 10 43.63 -5.80 -38.91
C SER A 10 42.31 -5.03 -38.79
N GLY A 11 42.24 -3.81 -39.35
CA GLY A 11 41.06 -2.95 -39.23
C GLY A 11 40.83 -2.43 -37.81
N ALA A 12 41.86 -2.46 -36.96
CA ALA A 12 41.75 -2.03 -35.56
C ALA A 12 41.35 -0.56 -35.39
N TYR A 13 41.61 0.26 -36.41
CA TYR A 13 41.23 1.67 -36.46
C TYR A 13 39.96 1.92 -37.26
N ASP A 14 39.36 0.89 -37.85
CA ASP A 14 38.12 1.05 -38.61
C ASP A 14 36.96 1.28 -37.63
N PRO A 15 36.10 2.29 -37.88
CA PRO A 15 34.92 2.50 -37.06
C PRO A 15 34.02 1.26 -37.06
N PRO A 16 33.44 0.86 -35.91
CA PRO A 16 32.48 -0.22 -35.88
C PRO A 16 31.29 0.10 -36.79
N LYS A 17 30.84 -0.87 -37.58
CA LYS A 17 29.66 -0.71 -38.43
C LYS A 17 28.44 -0.35 -37.56
N TYR A 18 27.72 0.69 -37.95
CA TYR A 18 26.48 1.08 -37.28
C TYR A 18 25.51 -0.11 -37.26
N ARG A 19 25.03 -0.44 -36.06
CA ARG A 19 23.96 -1.41 -35.86
C ARG A 19 22.78 -0.65 -35.28
N PRO A 20 21.68 -0.47 -36.02
CA PRO A 20 20.50 0.16 -35.47
C PRO A 20 20.03 -0.66 -34.27
N ILE A 21 19.69 0.04 -33.19
CA ILE A 21 19.04 -0.59 -32.04
C ILE A 21 17.71 -1.12 -32.57
N LYS A 22 17.41 -2.41 -32.33
CA LYS A 22 16.14 -3.02 -32.71
C LYS A 22 15.02 -2.13 -32.17
N ASP A 23 14.14 -1.65 -33.05
CA ASP A 23 13.00 -0.82 -32.66
C ASP A 23 12.20 -1.59 -31.61
N PHE A 24 12.24 -1.11 -30.36
CA PHE A 24 11.30 -1.55 -29.36
C PHE A 24 9.95 -0.91 -29.66
N SER A 25 8.89 -1.58 -29.19
CA SER A 25 7.46 -1.25 -29.25
C SER A 25 7.08 0.11 -29.83
N ASN A 26 6.09 0.11 -30.74
CA ASN A 26 5.48 1.27 -31.40
C ASN A 26 5.72 2.60 -30.66
N ARG A 27 6.55 3.48 -31.24
CA ARG A 27 7.03 4.73 -30.63
C ARG A 27 5.91 5.60 -30.06
N ASP A 28 4.74 5.57 -30.70
CA ASP A 28 3.58 6.34 -30.26
C ASP A 28 2.96 5.78 -28.98
N GLN A 29 3.03 4.47 -28.75
CA GLN A 29 2.58 3.84 -27.51
C GLN A 29 3.47 4.23 -26.33
N GLU A 30 4.79 4.19 -26.50
CA GLU A 30 5.72 4.55 -25.42
C GLU A 30 5.66 6.05 -25.11
N LYS A 31 5.48 6.90 -26.14
CA LYS A 31 5.24 8.33 -25.94
C LYS A 31 4.02 8.58 -25.06
N ASN A 32 2.91 7.90 -25.36
CA ASN A 32 1.66 8.08 -24.61
C ASN A 32 1.80 7.56 -23.17
N ARG A 33 2.42 6.39 -22.99
CA ARG A 33 2.73 5.82 -21.67
C ARG A 33 3.54 6.79 -20.80
N LEU A 34 4.65 7.31 -21.33
CA LEU A 34 5.52 8.23 -20.59
C LEU A 34 4.82 9.57 -20.28
N ALA A 35 4.02 10.08 -21.22
CA ALA A 35 3.24 11.28 -20.98
C ALA A 35 2.25 11.10 -19.81
N SER A 36 1.58 9.95 -19.72
CA SER A 36 0.70 9.63 -18.60
C SER A 36 1.45 9.57 -17.27
N ILE A 37 2.61 8.90 -17.24
CA ILE A 37 3.43 8.81 -16.03
C ILE A 37 3.90 10.20 -15.55
N PHE A 38 4.34 11.06 -16.46
CA PHE A 38 4.81 12.39 -16.07
C PHE A 38 3.69 13.34 -15.64
N ALA A 39 2.51 13.24 -16.24
CA ALA A 39 1.38 14.09 -15.89
C ALA A 39 0.67 13.64 -14.60
N PHE A 40 0.50 12.32 -14.39
CA PHE A 40 -0.36 11.77 -13.35
C PHE A 40 0.37 10.88 -12.33
N GLY A 41 1.66 10.58 -12.55
CA GLY A 41 2.43 9.66 -11.71
C GLY A 41 2.13 8.18 -11.96
N GLU A 42 1.15 7.84 -12.80
CA GLU A 42 0.78 6.47 -13.15
C GLU A 42 0.64 6.25 -14.66
N ASP A 43 0.88 5.01 -15.10
CA ASP A 43 0.77 4.62 -16.50
C ASP A 43 -0.68 4.26 -16.85
N LEU A 44 -1.40 5.22 -17.41
CA LEU A 44 -2.81 5.08 -17.79
C LEU A 44 -3.04 4.19 -19.02
N THR A 45 -1.99 3.88 -19.78
CA THR A 45 -2.11 2.98 -20.95
C THR A 45 -2.19 1.52 -20.55
N LYS A 46 -1.76 1.19 -19.33
CA LYS A 46 -2.04 -0.10 -18.72
C LYS A 46 -3.54 -0.16 -18.48
N LYS A 47 -4.21 -1.10 -19.16
CA LYS A 47 -5.55 -1.52 -18.73
C LYS A 47 -5.42 -1.85 -17.25
N LYS A 48 -6.03 -1.06 -16.37
CA LYS A 48 -6.27 -1.48 -14.99
C LYS A 48 -6.93 -2.84 -15.17
N ILE A 49 -6.25 -3.90 -14.71
CA ILE A 49 -6.93 -5.18 -14.50
C ILE A 49 -8.14 -4.74 -13.71
N GLN A 50 -9.33 -4.88 -14.30
CA GLN A 50 -10.55 -4.46 -13.63
C GLN A 50 -10.45 -5.14 -12.28
N ASP A 51 -10.28 -4.34 -11.22
CA ASP A 51 -10.28 -4.86 -9.87
C ASP A 51 -11.58 -5.64 -9.81
N GLY A 52 -11.46 -6.97 -9.87
CA GLY A 52 -12.60 -7.86 -9.94
C GLY A 52 -13.53 -7.40 -8.85
N GLU A 53 -14.80 -7.17 -9.21
CA GLU A 53 -15.87 -6.68 -8.33
C GLU A 53 -15.42 -6.73 -6.89
N LYS A 54 -15.06 -5.59 -6.27
CA LYS A 54 -14.59 -5.56 -4.88
C LYS A 54 -15.53 -6.45 -4.09
N SER A 55 -15.10 -7.70 -3.85
CA SER A 55 -15.89 -8.67 -3.10
C SER A 55 -16.21 -7.93 -1.82
N PRO A 56 -17.48 -7.83 -1.39
CA PRO A 56 -17.81 -7.04 -0.23
C PRO A 56 -16.87 -7.52 0.86
N SER A 57 -15.91 -6.66 1.22
CA SER A 57 -14.94 -7.00 2.25
C SER A 57 -15.79 -7.46 3.41
N PRO A 58 -15.46 -8.60 4.06
CA PRO A 58 -16.27 -9.12 5.15
C PRO A 58 -16.60 -7.94 6.06
N LYS A 59 -17.90 -7.68 6.27
CA LYS A 59 -18.30 -6.59 7.16
C LYS A 59 -17.74 -6.97 8.52
N LEU A 60 -16.69 -6.26 8.93
CA LEU A 60 -16.07 -6.47 10.23
C LEU A 60 -17.15 -6.23 11.30
N SER A 61 -17.09 -6.99 12.40
CA SER A 61 -17.92 -6.65 13.54
C SER A 61 -17.53 -5.25 14.00
N ARG A 62 -18.47 -4.48 14.56
CA ARG A 62 -18.15 -3.19 15.17
C ARG A 62 -17.03 -3.32 16.20
N PHE A 63 -16.98 -4.44 16.91
CA PHE A 63 -15.91 -4.74 17.85
C PHE A 63 -14.54 -4.86 17.16
N ASP A 64 -14.47 -5.54 16.02
CA ASP A 64 -13.24 -5.70 15.24
C ASP A 64 -12.76 -4.36 14.66
N GLU A 65 -13.69 -3.51 14.20
CA GLU A 65 -13.39 -2.14 13.76
C GLU A 65 -12.73 -1.33 14.88
N LEU A 66 -13.33 -1.34 16.08
CA LEU A 66 -12.80 -0.65 17.26
C LEU A 66 -11.42 -1.19 17.68
N PHE A 67 -11.21 -2.50 17.58
CA PHE A 67 -9.91 -3.10 17.87
C PHE A 67 -8.84 -2.62 16.88
N ASN A 68 -9.17 -2.52 15.59
CA ASN A 68 -8.25 -1.97 14.59
C ASN A 68 -7.94 -0.50 14.85
N GLU A 69 -8.97 0.32 15.13
CA GLU A 69 -8.78 1.72 15.48
C GLU A 69 -7.88 1.88 16.72
N LEU A 70 -8.04 1.02 17.74
CA LEU A 70 -7.20 1.01 18.93
C LEU A 70 -5.73 0.76 18.58
N GLN A 71 -5.46 -0.23 17.72
CA GLN A 71 -4.10 -0.55 17.25
C GLN A 71 -3.49 0.59 16.44
N ASP A 72 -4.27 1.22 15.57
CA ASP A 72 -3.83 2.36 14.77
C ASP A 72 -3.42 3.55 15.67
N ARG A 73 -4.22 3.84 16.71
CA ARG A 73 -3.90 4.92 17.66
C ARG A 73 -2.66 4.64 18.49
N GLN A 74 -2.45 3.38 18.89
CA GLN A 74 -1.23 2.97 19.60
C GLN A 74 0.00 3.11 18.69
N SER A 75 -0.08 2.59 17.46
CA SER A 75 0.99 2.67 16.47
C SER A 75 1.35 4.12 16.15
N PHE A 76 0.34 4.98 15.97
CA PHE A 76 0.55 6.41 15.77
C PHE A 76 1.32 7.07 16.92
N LEU A 77 0.99 6.77 18.19
CA LEU A 77 1.73 7.31 19.32
C LEU A 77 3.18 6.82 19.35
N GLU A 78 3.43 5.56 19.00
CA GLU A 78 4.79 5.02 18.90
C GLU A 78 5.60 5.72 17.80
N GLU A 79 4.99 5.93 16.63
CA GLU A 79 5.59 6.72 15.55
C GLU A 79 5.92 8.13 16.01
N MET A 80 4.97 8.83 16.63
CA MET A 80 5.19 10.19 17.15
C MET A 80 6.24 10.23 18.24
N ARG A 81 6.34 9.20 19.09
CA ARG A 81 7.39 9.06 20.10
C ARG A 81 8.77 8.88 19.45
N SER A 82 8.88 8.07 18.41
CA SER A 82 10.13 7.88 17.66
C SER A 82 10.62 9.18 17.00
N LEU A 83 9.68 10.04 16.60
CA LEU A 83 9.95 11.37 16.04
C LEU A 83 10.18 12.45 17.11
N GLY A 84 10.10 12.12 18.40
CA GLY A 84 10.23 13.08 19.51
C GLY A 84 9.06 14.07 19.64
N LYS A 85 7.90 13.75 19.06
CA LYS A 85 6.70 14.59 19.02
C LYS A 85 5.53 14.09 19.87
N SER A 86 5.73 13.07 20.71
CA SER A 86 4.62 12.45 21.46
C SER A 86 3.86 13.43 22.35
N SER A 87 4.55 14.38 22.99
CA SER A 87 3.93 15.31 23.95
C SER A 87 2.82 16.16 23.34
N ALA A 88 2.85 16.41 22.02
CA ALA A 88 1.82 17.17 21.33
C ALA A 88 0.51 16.37 21.14
N TYR A 89 0.61 15.04 21.14
CA TYR A 89 -0.50 14.14 20.79
C TYR A 89 -0.95 13.24 21.95
N ASP A 90 -0.08 13.00 22.94
CA ASP A 90 -0.32 12.05 24.04
C ASP A 90 -1.70 12.27 24.69
N SER A 91 -2.04 13.49 25.10
CA SER A 91 -3.34 13.76 25.75
C SER A 91 -4.54 13.46 24.86
N GLN A 92 -4.48 13.81 23.58
CA GLN A 92 -5.59 13.61 22.66
C GLN A 92 -5.78 12.12 22.37
N ILE A 93 -4.70 11.43 22.01
CA ILE A 93 -4.78 10.02 21.61
C ILE A 93 -5.17 9.15 22.82
N GLN A 94 -4.69 9.45 24.03
CA GLN A 94 -5.12 8.72 25.23
C GLN A 94 -6.63 8.87 25.51
N SER A 95 -7.20 10.05 25.21
CA SER A 95 -8.65 10.26 25.30
C SER A 95 -9.40 9.42 24.27
N GLU A 96 -8.92 9.34 23.04
CA GLU A 96 -9.53 8.54 21.97
C GLU A 96 -9.44 7.04 22.30
N ILE A 97 -8.29 6.55 22.77
CA ILE A 97 -8.09 5.18 23.26
C ILE A 97 -9.11 4.86 24.36
N SER A 98 -9.29 5.77 25.32
CA SER A 98 -10.26 5.59 26.41
C SER A 98 -11.70 5.52 25.90
N GLN A 99 -12.04 6.32 24.89
CA GLN A 99 -13.35 6.29 24.26
C GLN A 99 -13.61 4.96 23.52
N ILE A 100 -12.62 4.47 22.77
CA ILE A 100 -12.68 3.19 22.05
C ILE A 100 -12.88 2.04 23.04
N ILE A 101 -12.09 1.97 24.11
CA ILE A 101 -12.21 0.93 25.14
C ILE A 101 -13.61 0.94 25.77
N LYS A 102 -14.13 2.13 26.11
CA LYS A 102 -15.47 2.26 26.68
C LYS A 102 -16.56 1.76 25.72
N GLU A 103 -16.43 2.02 24.43
CA GLU A 103 -17.37 1.50 23.43
C GLU A 103 -17.31 -0.02 23.33
N MET A 104 -16.10 -0.59 23.31
CA MET A 104 -15.90 -2.05 23.34
C MET A 104 -16.53 -2.70 24.57
N GLU A 105 -16.36 -2.12 25.76
CA GLU A 105 -16.97 -2.61 27.00
C GLU A 105 -18.51 -2.59 26.95
N LEU A 106 -19.11 -1.59 26.30
CA LEU A 106 -20.57 -1.52 26.16
C LEU A 106 -21.09 -2.63 25.24
N ILE A 107 -20.37 -2.90 24.14
CA ILE A 107 -20.70 -4.01 23.23
C ILE A 107 -20.64 -5.33 23.99
N ASP A 108 -19.56 -5.59 24.73
CA ASP A 108 -19.37 -6.82 25.51
C ASP A 108 -20.45 -7.01 26.59
N LYS A 109 -20.83 -5.93 27.30
CA LYS A 109 -21.96 -5.94 28.24
C LYS A 109 -23.28 -6.30 27.56
N CYS A 110 -23.58 -5.67 26.42
CA CYS A 110 -24.80 -5.97 25.68
C CYS A 110 -24.82 -7.42 25.15
N GLU A 111 -23.68 -7.96 24.72
CA GLU A 111 -23.59 -9.34 24.24
C GLU A 111 -23.72 -10.36 25.37
N SER A 112 -23.06 -10.13 26.50
CA SER A 112 -23.18 -10.99 27.68
C SER A 112 -24.61 -11.01 28.23
N GLU A 113 -25.30 -9.86 28.30
CA GLU A 113 -26.71 -9.78 28.68
C GLU A 113 -27.62 -10.58 27.73
N LYS A 114 -27.40 -10.48 26.41
CA LYS A 114 -28.13 -11.27 25.42
C LYS A 114 -27.90 -12.77 25.60
N LEU A 115 -26.67 -13.18 25.86
CA LEU A 115 -26.33 -14.59 26.11
C LEU A 115 -27.01 -15.13 27.37
N LEU A 116 -27.02 -14.37 28.46
CA LEU A 116 -27.74 -14.73 29.70
C LEU A 116 -29.25 -14.86 29.45
N TYR A 117 -29.83 -13.94 28.68
CA TYR A 117 -31.24 -13.99 28.33
C TYR A 117 -31.61 -15.24 27.51
N ILE A 118 -30.74 -15.67 26.59
CA ILE A 118 -30.96 -16.89 25.81
C ILE A 118 -30.91 -18.14 26.70
N GLN A 119 -30.00 -18.20 27.66
CA GLN A 119 -29.86 -19.34 28.57
C GLN A 119 -31.01 -19.46 29.60
N THR A 120 -31.62 -18.34 29.97
CA THR A 120 -32.72 -18.30 30.96
C THR A 120 -34.11 -18.48 30.32
N LYS A 121 -34.22 -18.42 28.99
CA LYS A 121 -35.49 -18.72 28.30
C LYS A 121 -35.83 -20.21 28.44
N PRO A 122 -37.03 -20.56 28.95
CA PRO A 122 -37.46 -21.95 28.96
C PRO A 122 -37.57 -22.44 27.52
N SER A 123 -36.89 -23.54 27.19
CA SER A 123 -37.12 -24.27 25.95
C SER A 123 -38.60 -24.64 25.88
N LYS A 124 -39.30 -24.15 24.87
CA LYS A 124 -40.64 -24.66 24.53
C LYS A 124 -40.53 -26.07 23.98
#